data_AF-A0A7L9IYT0-F1
#
_entry.id   AF-A0A7L9IYT0-F1
#
_cell.length_a   1.000
_cell.length_b   1.000
_cell.length_c   1.000
_cell.angle_alpha   90.00
_cell.angle_beta   90.00
_cell.angle_gamma   90.00
#
_symmetry.space_group_name_H-M   'P 1'
#
loop_
_entity.id
_entity.type
_entity.pdbx_description
1 polymer ?
#
loop_
_entity_poly.entity_id
_entity_poly.type
_entity_poly.pdbx_seq_one_letter_code
_entity_poly.pdbx_strand_id
1 'polypeptide(L)'
;MTDLPTAGDSGWSDPDTLGAIPPVVAVTYCGHCGKSATKGNHVLCHEELAAHAPTFCTTCRRTLTVTTEGTTWTAVCKKHGETSGTVQDA
;
A
#
# COMPACT_ATOMS: atom_id res chain seq x y z
N MET A 1 6.96 -67.75 -13.83
CA MET A 1 8.30 -67.46 -13.30
C MET A 1 8.46 -65.96 -13.23
N THR A 2 8.32 -65.44 -11.99
CA THR A 2 8.81 -64.14 -11.48
C THR A 2 8.10 -62.89 -12.02
N ASP A 3 7.09 -62.35 -11.33
CA ASP A 3 7.09 -61.57 -10.05
C ASP A 3 7.37 -60.06 -10.25
N LEU A 4 6.27 -59.28 -10.27
CA LEU A 4 5.99 -57.96 -9.64
C LEU A 4 7.02 -56.78 -9.73
N PRO A 5 6.61 -55.52 -9.42
CA PRO A 5 6.83 -54.33 -10.24
C PRO A 5 7.86 -53.36 -9.60
N THR A 6 8.34 -52.37 -10.36
CA THR A 6 8.92 -51.16 -9.75
C THR A 6 8.05 -49.96 -10.09
N ALA A 7 7.39 -49.49 -9.03
CA ALA A 7 6.77 -48.19 -8.95
C ALA A 7 7.83 -47.09 -8.98
N GLY A 8 7.42 -45.95 -9.51
CA GLY A 8 7.81 -44.64 -8.98
C GLY A 8 9.01 -44.00 -9.64
N ASP A 9 8.72 -43.05 -10.53
CA ASP A 9 9.37 -41.77 -10.39
C ASP A 9 8.43 -40.62 -10.82
N SER A 10 8.37 -39.64 -9.90
CA SER A 10 8.18 -38.22 -10.20
C SER A 10 6.79 -37.72 -10.59
N GLY A 11 5.76 -38.25 -9.93
CA GLY A 11 4.54 -37.49 -9.63
C GLY A 11 4.76 -36.42 -8.54
N TRP A 12 5.80 -35.59 -8.65
CA TRP A 12 5.98 -34.42 -7.80
C TRP A 12 5.88 -33.18 -8.68
N SER A 13 4.64 -32.80 -9.01
CA SER A 13 4.38 -31.39 -9.31
C SER A 13 4.60 -30.64 -8.01
N ASP A 14 5.72 -29.92 -7.92
CA ASP A 14 6.07 -29.13 -6.76
C ASP A 14 5.03 -28.01 -6.63
N PRO A 15 4.09 -28.08 -5.67
CA PRO A 15 3.02 -27.10 -5.58
C PRO A 15 3.56 -25.74 -5.12
N ASP A 16 4.79 -25.68 -4.62
CA ASP A 16 5.40 -24.49 -4.05
C ASP A 16 5.92 -23.50 -5.11
N THR A 17 6.06 -23.91 -6.39
CA THR A 17 6.59 -22.99 -7.42
C THR A 17 5.50 -22.24 -8.21
N LEU A 18 4.22 -22.61 -8.08
CA LEU A 18 3.10 -21.90 -8.74
C LEU A 18 2.52 -20.74 -7.90
N GLY A 19 3.02 -20.51 -6.69
CA GLY A 19 2.39 -19.61 -5.71
C GLY A 19 3.06 -18.25 -5.47
N ALA A 20 4.29 -18.02 -5.94
CA ALA A 20 5.02 -16.80 -5.61
C ALA A 20 4.82 -15.71 -6.67
N ILE A 21 3.57 -15.32 -6.96
CA ILE A 21 3.34 -13.98 -7.51
C ILE A 21 3.73 -13.03 -6.37
N PRO A 22 4.84 -12.25 -6.47
CA PRO A 22 5.13 -11.28 -5.44
C PRO A 22 3.90 -10.38 -5.30
N PRO A 23 3.43 -10.10 -4.07
CA PRO A 23 2.29 -9.21 -3.92
C PRO A 23 2.63 -7.94 -4.69
N VAL A 24 1.71 -7.50 -5.54
CA VAL A 24 1.87 -6.24 -6.27
C VAL A 24 2.19 -5.19 -5.22
N VAL A 25 3.46 -4.77 -5.15
CA VAL A 25 3.90 -3.82 -4.14
C VAL A 25 3.24 -2.52 -4.55
N ALA A 26 2.11 -2.21 -3.93
CA ALA A 26 1.36 -1.01 -4.22
C ALA A 26 2.31 0.16 -3.98
N VAL A 27 2.67 0.87 -5.06
CA VAL A 27 3.53 2.04 -4.97
C VAL A 27 2.75 3.08 -4.16
N THR A 28 3.20 3.32 -2.93
CA THR A 28 2.63 4.34 -2.06
C THR A 28 3.34 5.68 -2.27
N TYR A 29 2.56 6.75 -2.21
CA TYR A 29 3.04 8.12 -2.29
C TYR A 29 2.87 8.80 -0.92
N CYS A 30 3.77 9.72 -0.60
CA CYS A 30 3.69 10.53 0.60
C CYS A 30 2.48 11.48 0.53
N GLY A 31 1.63 11.45 1.56
CA GLY A 31 0.43 12.28 1.64
C GLY A 31 0.72 13.78 1.75
N HIS A 32 1.91 14.17 2.19
CA HIS A 32 2.30 15.59 2.30
C HIS A 32 2.99 16.13 1.04
N CYS A 33 4.02 15.44 0.53
CA CYS A 33 4.83 15.96 -0.58
C CYS A 33 4.57 15.30 -1.95
N GLY A 34 3.77 14.23 -2.00
CA GLY A 34 3.38 13.53 -3.23
C GLY A 34 4.49 12.71 -3.91
N LYS A 35 5.70 12.64 -3.32
CA LYS A 35 6.80 11.79 -3.81
C LYS A 35 6.58 10.33 -3.40
N SER A 36 7.27 9.41 -4.08
CA SER A 36 7.28 7.99 -3.69
C SER A 36 7.66 7.85 -2.22
N ALA A 37 6.86 7.11 -1.45
CA ALA A 37 7.10 6.90 -0.02
C ALA A 37 8.43 6.15 0.23
N THR A 38 8.89 5.37 -0.75
CA THR A 38 10.16 4.64 -0.71
C THR A 38 11.37 5.49 -1.12
N LYS A 39 11.17 6.74 -1.57
CA LYS A 39 12.24 7.60 -2.08
C LYS A 39 12.51 8.76 -1.13
N GLY A 40 13.70 8.78 -0.56
CA GLY A 40 14.18 9.86 0.31
C GLY A 40 13.68 9.76 1.76
N ASN A 41 14.03 10.75 2.57
CA ASN A 41 13.60 10.84 3.96
C ASN A 41 12.27 11.61 4.07
N HIS A 42 11.30 11.03 4.80
CA HIS A 42 9.96 11.61 4.99
C HIS A 42 9.66 11.95 6.46
N VAL A 43 10.63 11.97 7.37
CA VAL A 43 10.41 12.30 8.79
C VAL A 43 9.62 13.60 8.97
N LEU A 44 10.07 14.70 8.35
CA LEU A 44 9.35 15.98 8.39
C LEU A 44 7.95 15.89 7.77
N CYS A 45 7.78 15.08 6.73
CA CYS A 45 6.47 14.87 6.13
C CYS A 45 5.51 14.12 7.05
N HIS A 46 6.01 13.21 7.88
CA HIS A 46 5.21 12.50 8.87
C HIS A 46 4.81 13.43 10.02
N GLU A 47 5.71 14.31 10.45
CA GLU A 47 5.41 15.34 11.46
C GLU A 47 4.33 16.31 10.96
N GLU A 48 4.44 16.80 9.72
CA GLU A 48 3.41 17.65 9.11
C GLU A 48 2.06 16.94 8.98
N LEU A 49 2.04 15.64 8.64
CA LEU A 49 0.80 14.85 8.55
C LEU A 49 0.18 14.54 9.91
N ALA A 50 0.91 14.69 11.01
CA ALA A 50 0.33 14.59 12.35
C ALA A 50 -0.49 15.83 12.69
N ALA A 51 -0.03 17.02 12.27
CA ALA A 51 -0.70 18.29 12.52
C ALA A 51 -1.69 18.70 11.43
N HIS A 52 -1.55 18.18 10.21
CA HIS A 52 -2.31 18.61 9.04
C HIS A 52 -2.86 17.44 8.21
N ALA A 53 -4.01 17.68 7.58
CA ALA A 53 -4.62 16.71 6.67
C ALA A 53 -3.76 16.44 5.42
N PRO A 54 -3.85 15.25 4.80
CA PRO A 54 -3.06 14.91 3.63
C PRO A 54 -3.43 15.78 2.41
N THR A 55 -2.41 16.27 1.71
CA THR A 55 -2.59 17.05 0.47
C THR A 55 -2.68 16.16 -0.77
N PHE A 56 -2.02 15.00 -0.76
CA PHE A 56 -1.91 14.10 -1.92
C PHE A 56 -2.46 12.71 -1.62
N CYS A 57 -3.09 12.11 -2.64
CA CYS A 57 -3.54 10.73 -2.59
C CYS A 57 -2.35 9.78 -2.53
N THR A 58 -2.29 8.94 -1.49
CA THR A 58 -1.23 7.96 -1.26
C THR A 58 -1.19 6.84 -2.32
N THR A 59 -2.22 6.71 -3.17
CA THR A 59 -2.31 5.70 -4.24
C THR A 59 -1.92 6.24 -5.62
N CYS A 60 -2.14 7.54 -5.90
CA CYS A 60 -1.93 8.07 -7.26
C CYS A 60 -1.33 9.46 -7.35
N ARG A 61 -0.88 10.03 -6.23
CA ARG A 61 -0.20 11.33 -6.13
C ARG A 61 -1.01 12.56 -6.56
N ARG A 62 -2.29 12.41 -6.88
CA ARG A 62 -3.15 13.55 -7.21
C ARG A 62 -3.49 14.33 -5.95
N THR A 63 -3.60 15.64 -6.08
CA THR A 63 -4.09 16.51 -5.00
C THR A 63 -5.50 16.09 -4.58
N LEU A 64 -5.74 16.10 -3.28
CA LEU A 64 -7.02 15.81 -2.66
C LEU A 64 -7.82 17.11 -2.48
N THR A 65 -9.14 17.01 -2.57
CA THR A 65 -10.01 18.07 -2.03
C THR A 65 -10.21 17.80 -0.55
N VAL A 66 -9.71 18.68 0.32
CA VAL A 66 -9.69 18.48 1.77
C VAL A 66 -10.67 19.42 2.45
N THR A 67 -11.42 18.88 3.40
CA THR A 67 -12.27 19.61 4.33
C THR A 67 -11.82 19.29 5.75
N THR A 68 -11.62 20.31 6.57
CA THR A 68 -11.19 20.19 7.96
C THR A 68 -12.26 20.76 8.88
N GLU A 69 -12.67 20.00 9.89
CA GLU A 69 -13.68 20.38 10.88
C GLU A 69 -13.09 20.19 12.29
N GLY A 70 -12.41 21.21 12.79
CA GLY A 70 -11.64 21.07 14.03
C GLY A 70 -10.48 20.10 13.85
N THR A 71 -10.43 19.04 14.65
CA THR A 71 -9.39 18.00 14.56
C THR A 71 -9.72 16.89 13.59
N THR A 72 -10.92 16.83 13.02
CA THR A 72 -11.28 15.85 12.00
C THR A 72 -11.05 16.42 10.61
N TRP A 73 -10.76 15.53 9.67
CA TRP A 73 -10.65 15.90 8.26
C TRP A 73 -11.20 14.81 7.36
N THR A 74 -11.66 15.25 6.19
CA THR A 74 -12.12 14.41 5.10
C THR A 74 -11.45 14.88 3.83
N ALA A 75 -10.95 13.93 3.02
CA ALA A 75 -10.20 14.20 1.82
C ALA A 75 -10.68 13.31 0.67
N VAL A 76 -11.02 13.92 -0.47
CA VAL A 76 -11.57 13.21 -1.63
C VAL A 76 -10.58 13.20 -2.78
N CYS A 77 -10.20 11.99 -3.21
CA CYS A 77 -9.48 11.76 -4.45
C CYS A 77 -10.44 11.53 -5.60
N LYS A 78 -10.29 12.28 -6.70
CA LYS A 78 -11.10 12.11 -7.92
C LYS A 78 -11.12 10.67 -8.48
N LYS A 79 -10.08 9.86 -8.22
CA LYS A 79 -9.98 8.48 -8.73
C LYS A 79 -10.29 7.41 -7.67
N HIS A 80 -9.91 7.65 -6.41
CA HIS A 80 -9.95 6.62 -5.37
C HIS A 80 -11.02 6.86 -4.31
N GLY A 81 -11.77 7.95 -4.41
CA GLY A 81 -12.83 8.27 -3.47
C GLY A 81 -12.31 8.97 -2.21
N GLU A 82 -13.13 8.89 -1.17
CA GLU A 82 -12.95 9.61 0.08
C GLU A 82 -12.09 8.82 1.08
N THR A 83 -11.33 9.56 1.88
CA THR A 83 -10.63 9.10 3.08
C THR A 83 -10.80 10.15 4.16
N SER A 84 -10.90 9.73 5.41
CA SER A 84 -11.06 10.63 6.56
C SER A 84 -10.12 10.22 7.69
N GLY A 85 -9.87 11.15 8.59
CA GLY A 85 -8.98 10.95 9.73
C GLY A 85 -9.06 12.09 10.74
N THR A 86 -8.11 12.08 11.67
CA THR A 86 -7.94 13.14 12.65
C THR A 86 -6.50 13.63 12.64
N VAL A 87 -6.30 14.92 12.90
CA VAL A 87 -4.99 15.49 13.24
C VAL A 87 -4.82 15.46 14.76
N GLN A 88 -3.58 15.32 15.21
CA GLN A 88 -3.22 15.47 16.61
C GLN A 88 -3.15 16.96 16.92
N ASP A 89 -3.81 17.38 18.00
CA ASP A 89 -3.62 18.70 18.58
C ASP A 89 -2.26 18.66 19.31
N ALA A 90 -1.32 19.50 18.85
CA ALA A 90 0.06 19.54 19.35
C ALA A 90 0.21 20.46 20.57
#